data_AF-A0A8J6KRZ0-F1
#
_entry.id   AF-A0A8J6KRZ0-F1
#
_cell.length_a   1.000
_cell.length_b   1.000
_cell.length_c   1.000
_cell.angle_alpha   90.00
_cell.angle_beta   90.00
_cell.angle_gamma   90.00
#
_symmetry.space_group_name_H-M   'P 1'
#
loop_
_entity.id
_entity.type
_entity.pdbx_description
1 polymer ?
#
loop_
_entity_poly.entity_id
_entity_poly.type
_entity_poly.pdbx_seq_one_letter_code
_entity_poly.pdbx_strand_id
1 'polypeptide(L)'
;MQTRQERQGEREWSWRPLLLNGECKGFWEYVRNQENAGNCSSAKEQHLNVADQIAFQVAGGLTALEHILQVVAPASNMNTVSRIPPKSLCNAINVYNLTCNNCSENCTDVLFSNKITFLMDLLIHQLTVHVPDENNAVLGRNTNKQVFEGLTTGLLRAGAVVFSCLIANRPDGNSRPTTPKIPAQEMKNKPSQGDAFNSRVQDLISYVVNMGLIDRLHGCFLSVQGPVDENPKMATFLQHATGFLRGMCTLCFAVTGRSCSIFDSNHPDPTGLTAALQATDLAGVLHMLYCILFHGTISDPSSTSPKESYTQNTIQVAIQSLRFFNSFAVLDLPAFQSIVGAEGLSLAFRHMASSLLGHCNQVSCESLLHEVIVCVGYFTVNHPDNQVIVQSGRHPTVLQKLCQLPFQYFSDPRLIKVLFPSLIAASYNNLQNKIILEQEMSCILLATFIQDFAQTPSHVDNQSSYPKGKFGNLGDYLELANRFPQQAWEEARQFFLKKEKK
;
A
#
# COMPACT_ATOMS: atom_id res chain seq x y z
N MET A 1 25.39 -40.97 23.42
CA MET A 1 23.99 -41.19 23.87
C MET A 1 23.36 -39.86 24.26
N GLN A 2 23.18 -38.96 23.29
CA GLN A 2 22.69 -37.60 23.52
C GLN A 2 22.03 -37.16 22.21
N THR A 3 20.85 -37.72 21.90
CA THR A 3 20.17 -37.45 20.60
C THR A 3 18.68 -37.83 20.54
N ARG A 4 18.04 -38.09 21.69
CA ARG A 4 16.60 -38.40 21.75
C ARG A 4 15.76 -37.48 22.65
N GLN A 5 16.36 -36.78 23.62
CA GLN A 5 15.64 -35.86 24.51
C GLN A 5 15.45 -34.45 23.91
N GLU A 6 16.36 -33.94 23.08
CA GLU A 6 16.19 -32.62 22.44
C GLU A 6 15.10 -32.61 21.36
N ARG A 7 14.85 -33.74 20.69
CA ARG A 7 13.76 -33.89 19.70
C ARG A 7 12.36 -34.08 20.32
N GLN A 8 12.27 -34.13 21.64
CA GLN A 8 11.00 -34.15 22.38
C GLN A 8 10.65 -32.77 22.96
N GLY A 9 11.64 -31.92 23.26
CA GLY A 9 11.41 -30.55 23.72
C GLY A 9 10.86 -29.58 22.65
N GLU A 10 11.11 -29.85 21.36
CA GLU A 10 10.55 -29.03 20.27
C GLU A 10 9.07 -29.30 19.94
N ARG A 11 8.47 -30.35 20.53
CA ARG A 11 7.07 -30.75 20.24
C ARG A 11 6.07 -30.46 21.36
N GLU A 12 6.48 -29.84 22.45
CA GLU A 12 5.63 -29.61 23.63
C GLU A 12 5.50 -28.15 24.06
N TRP A 13 5.52 -27.20 23.12
CA TRP A 13 4.73 -25.96 23.30
C TRP A 13 3.31 -26.20 22.81
N SER A 14 2.67 -27.17 23.47
CA SER A 14 1.29 -27.50 23.23
C SER A 14 0.44 -26.37 23.83
N TRP A 15 -0.31 -25.65 22.98
CA TRP A 15 -1.37 -24.66 23.28
C TRP A 15 -2.51 -25.17 24.21
N ARG A 16 -2.28 -26.26 24.96
CA ARG A 16 -3.21 -26.95 25.86
C ARG A 16 -3.86 -26.07 26.92
N PRO A 17 -3.21 -25.03 27.50
CA PRO A 17 -3.90 -24.17 28.46
C PRO A 17 -5.05 -23.35 27.84
N LEU A 18 -5.01 -23.06 26.53
CA LEU A 18 -6.06 -22.34 25.80
C LEU A 18 -7.12 -23.27 25.17
N LEU A 19 -6.93 -24.59 25.24
CA LEU A 19 -7.84 -25.62 24.71
C LEU A 19 -8.91 -26.07 25.72
N LEU A 20 -8.96 -25.50 26.92
CA LEU A 20 -9.81 -25.99 28.01
C LEU A 20 -11.28 -25.56 27.91
N ASN A 21 -11.61 -24.58 27.08
CA ASN A 21 -12.99 -24.27 26.69
C ASN A 21 -13.12 -24.59 25.20
N GLY A 22 -13.97 -25.55 24.81
CA GLY A 22 -14.11 -26.04 23.43
C GLY A 22 -14.53 -25.01 22.36
N GLU A 23 -14.54 -23.72 22.68
CA GLU A 23 -15.03 -22.60 21.88
C GLU A 23 -14.05 -22.13 20.79
N CYS A 24 -12.77 -22.52 20.85
CA CYS A 24 -11.74 -22.10 19.87
C CYS A 24 -11.13 -23.26 19.06
N LYS A 25 -11.78 -24.44 19.03
CA LYS A 25 -11.21 -25.63 18.38
C LYS A 25 -11.01 -25.46 16.87
N GLY A 26 -11.97 -24.83 16.18
CA GLY A 26 -11.89 -24.52 14.74
C GLY A 26 -10.75 -23.57 14.41
N PHE A 27 -10.57 -22.51 15.21
CA PHE A 27 -9.45 -21.58 15.11
C PHE A 27 -8.08 -22.28 15.15
N TRP A 28 -7.87 -23.13 16.15
CA TRP A 28 -6.58 -23.82 16.32
C TRP A 28 -6.33 -24.90 15.28
N GLU A 29 -7.37 -25.55 14.77
CA GLU A 29 -7.25 -26.45 13.62
C GLU A 29 -6.86 -25.69 12.35
N TYR A 30 -7.44 -24.51 12.12
CA TYR A 30 -7.07 -23.64 11.01
C TYR A 30 -5.62 -23.13 11.13
N VAL A 31 -5.23 -22.61 12.29
CA VAL A 31 -3.84 -22.17 12.55
C VAL A 31 -2.85 -23.32 12.31
N ARG A 32 -3.16 -24.52 12.81
CA ARG A 32 -2.32 -25.71 12.62
C ARG A 32 -2.25 -26.14 11.16
N ASN A 33 -3.35 -26.03 10.41
CA ASN A 33 -3.37 -26.32 8.98
C ASN A 33 -2.53 -25.31 8.19
N GLN A 34 -2.54 -24.04 8.57
CA GLN A 34 -1.69 -22.99 7.98
C GLN A 34 -0.20 -23.20 8.31
N GLU A 35 0.13 -23.62 9.53
CA GLU A 35 1.51 -23.99 9.92
C GLU A 35 2.02 -25.20 9.11
N ASN A 36 1.16 -26.20 8.88
CA ASN A 36 1.51 -27.42 8.12
C ASN A 36 1.53 -27.21 6.59
N ALA A 37 0.78 -26.25 6.06
CA ALA A 37 0.68 -25.97 4.63
C ALA A 37 1.90 -25.24 4.05
N GLY A 38 2.87 -24.83 4.89
CA GLY A 38 4.19 -24.30 4.53
C GLY A 38 4.32 -23.78 3.10
N ASN A 39 3.94 -22.51 2.87
CA ASN A 39 4.09 -21.78 1.60
C ASN A 39 3.66 -22.51 0.31
N CYS A 40 2.89 -23.60 0.38
CA CYS A 40 2.33 -24.25 -0.81
C CYS A 40 0.98 -23.64 -1.15
N SER A 41 0.93 -23.01 -2.32
CA SER A 41 -0.21 -22.31 -2.94
C SER A 41 -1.39 -23.20 -3.33
N SER A 42 -1.60 -24.34 -2.65
CA SER A 42 -2.74 -25.24 -2.88
C SER A 42 -3.54 -25.59 -1.62
N ALA A 43 -3.28 -24.95 -0.47
CA ALA A 43 -4.19 -25.04 0.66
C ALA A 43 -5.52 -24.37 0.27
N LYS A 44 -6.56 -25.20 0.05
CA LYS A 44 -7.95 -24.72 -0.04
C LYS A 44 -8.17 -23.68 1.04
N GLU A 45 -8.50 -22.45 0.65
CA GLU A 45 -8.85 -21.35 1.54
C GLU A 45 -10.08 -21.76 2.39
N GLN A 46 -9.83 -22.45 3.49
CA GLN A 46 -10.80 -22.55 4.57
C GLN A 46 -10.84 -21.16 5.19
N HIS A 47 -11.85 -20.36 4.84
CA HIS A 47 -12.07 -19.08 5.52
C HIS A 47 -12.27 -19.37 7.01
N LEU A 48 -11.35 -18.88 7.83
CA LEU A 48 -11.49 -18.86 9.27
C LEU A 48 -12.77 -18.10 9.62
N ASN A 49 -13.62 -18.68 10.47
CA ASN A 49 -14.87 -18.06 10.87
C ASN A 49 -14.60 -16.81 11.73
N VAL A 50 -15.28 -15.71 11.43
CA VAL A 50 -15.17 -14.46 12.21
C VAL A 50 -15.56 -14.68 13.67
N ALA A 51 -16.52 -15.56 13.94
CA ALA A 51 -16.91 -15.92 15.30
C ALA A 51 -15.76 -16.53 16.11
N ASP A 52 -14.92 -17.36 15.46
CA ASP A 52 -13.77 -17.98 16.10
C ASP A 52 -12.67 -16.96 16.39
N GLN A 53 -12.47 -15.99 15.49
CA GLN A 53 -11.54 -14.87 15.70
C GLN A 53 -11.96 -13.99 16.89
N ILE A 54 -13.26 -13.70 17.01
CA ILE A 54 -13.83 -12.91 18.11
C ILE A 54 -13.76 -13.72 19.42
N ALA A 55 -14.15 -15.00 19.42
CA ALA A 55 -14.07 -15.85 20.60
C ALA A 55 -12.63 -15.93 21.15
N PHE A 56 -11.63 -16.05 20.27
CA PHE A 56 -10.23 -16.01 20.67
C PHE A 56 -9.83 -14.66 21.30
N GLN A 57 -10.29 -13.55 20.74
CA GLN A 57 -10.06 -12.21 21.30
C GLN A 57 -10.71 -12.06 22.68
N VAL A 58 -11.99 -12.43 22.83
CA VAL A 58 -12.75 -12.35 24.09
C VAL A 58 -12.12 -13.23 25.18
N ALA A 59 -11.56 -14.38 24.80
CA ALA A 59 -10.81 -15.25 25.71
C ALA A 59 -9.44 -14.70 26.16
N GLY A 60 -9.08 -13.48 25.74
CA GLY A 60 -7.79 -12.84 26.07
C GLY A 60 -6.62 -13.32 25.19
N GLY A 61 -6.91 -13.96 24.06
CA GLY A 61 -5.91 -14.53 23.16
C GLY A 61 -4.89 -13.52 22.65
N LEU A 62 -5.32 -12.31 22.26
CA LEU A 62 -4.43 -11.24 21.81
C LEU A 62 -3.44 -10.81 22.92
N THR A 63 -3.92 -10.64 24.15
CA THR A 63 -3.07 -10.29 25.30
C THR A 63 -2.07 -11.41 25.61
N ALA A 64 -2.47 -12.68 25.48
CA ALA A 64 -1.55 -13.80 25.65
C ALA A 64 -0.44 -13.81 24.59
N LEU A 65 -0.77 -13.49 23.33
CA LEU A 65 0.22 -13.36 22.25
C LEU A 65 1.18 -12.19 22.52
N GLU A 66 0.69 -11.07 23.04
CA GLU A 66 1.53 -9.92 23.42
C GLU A 66 2.55 -10.28 24.50
N HIS A 67 2.16 -11.04 25.53
CA HIS A 67 3.11 -11.52 26.54
C HIS A 67 4.20 -12.43 25.97
N ILE A 68 3.88 -13.25 24.96
CA ILE A 68 4.89 -14.07 24.25
C ILE A 68 5.84 -13.17 23.47
N LEU A 69 5.31 -12.17 22.76
CA LEU A 69 6.08 -11.23 21.94
C LEU A 69 6.93 -10.28 22.77
N GLN A 70 6.49 -9.93 23.98
CA GLN A 70 7.19 -9.01 24.88
C GLN A 70 8.55 -9.53 25.34
N VAL A 71 8.78 -10.84 25.29
CA VAL A 71 10.08 -11.47 25.60
C VAL A 71 11.21 -10.99 24.67
N VAL A 72 10.86 -10.36 23.56
CA VAL A 72 11.81 -9.76 22.61
C VAL A 72 12.38 -8.42 23.09
N ALA A 73 11.71 -7.71 24.03
CA ALA A 73 12.16 -6.44 24.58
C ALA A 73 12.91 -6.59 25.92
N PRO A 74 13.86 -5.69 26.23
CA PRO A 74 15.27 -5.82 25.90
C PRO A 74 15.99 -6.90 26.74
N ALA A 75 16.64 -7.84 26.06
CA ALA A 75 17.91 -8.36 26.52
C ALA A 75 18.98 -7.32 26.17
N SER A 76 19.32 -6.41 27.09
CA SER A 76 20.36 -5.38 26.94
C SER A 76 21.78 -5.94 26.74
N ASN A 77 21.94 -7.26 26.68
CA ASN A 77 23.18 -7.95 26.40
C ASN A 77 23.01 -8.82 25.14
N MET A 78 23.83 -8.58 24.11
CA MET A 78 23.91 -9.45 22.93
C MET A 78 24.31 -10.91 23.26
N ASN A 79 24.64 -11.21 24.52
CA ASN A 79 25.05 -12.53 25.02
C ASN A 79 23.95 -13.29 25.78
N THR A 80 22.77 -12.70 26.01
CA THR A 80 21.64 -13.42 26.62
C THR A 80 20.82 -14.11 25.53
N VAL A 81 20.98 -15.43 25.42
CA VAL A 81 20.17 -16.27 24.53
C VAL A 81 18.70 -16.10 24.91
N SER A 82 17.88 -15.63 23.96
CA SER A 82 16.42 -15.59 24.14
C SER A 82 15.92 -16.99 24.51
N ARG A 83 15.19 -17.09 25.62
CA ARG A 83 14.62 -18.37 26.07
C ARG A 83 13.54 -18.91 25.13
N ILE A 84 13.00 -18.05 24.24
CA ILE A 84 11.98 -18.41 23.26
C ILE A 84 12.59 -18.51 21.86
N PRO A 85 12.40 -19.64 21.16
CA PRO A 85 12.86 -19.79 19.78
C PRO A 85 12.25 -18.73 18.84
N PRO A 86 13.02 -18.17 17.88
CA PRO A 86 12.51 -17.20 16.90
C PRO A 86 11.28 -17.66 16.12
N LYS A 87 11.16 -18.98 15.86
CA LYS A 87 9.99 -19.58 15.21
C LYS A 87 8.71 -19.40 16.04
N SER A 88 8.79 -19.53 17.37
CA SER A 88 7.64 -19.35 18.26
C SER A 88 7.14 -17.91 18.23
N LEU A 89 8.05 -16.94 18.16
CA LEU A 89 7.71 -15.53 18.00
C LEU A 89 7.06 -15.24 16.64
N CYS A 90 7.60 -15.83 15.56
CA CYS A 90 7.00 -15.75 14.23
C CYS A 90 5.59 -16.36 14.21
N ASN A 91 5.37 -17.49 14.88
CA ASN A 91 4.05 -18.10 14.97
C ASN A 91 3.10 -17.23 15.80
N ALA A 92 3.55 -16.67 16.92
CA ALA A 92 2.72 -15.78 17.73
C ALA A 92 2.21 -14.57 16.92
N ILE A 93 3.09 -13.90 16.17
CA ILE A 93 2.67 -12.78 15.31
C ILE A 93 1.81 -13.24 14.12
N ASN A 94 2.02 -14.46 13.60
CA ASN A 94 1.14 -15.02 12.57
C ASN A 94 -0.28 -15.30 13.09
N VAL A 95 -0.42 -15.83 14.31
CA VAL A 95 -1.75 -16.00 14.94
C VAL A 95 -2.41 -14.65 15.18
N TYR A 96 -1.64 -13.64 15.60
CA TYR A 96 -2.14 -12.28 15.75
C TYR A 96 -2.69 -11.73 14.42
N ASN A 97 -1.93 -11.89 13.33
CA ASN A 97 -2.33 -11.53 11.97
C ASN A 97 -3.64 -12.22 11.57
N LEU A 98 -3.74 -13.54 11.77
CA LEU A 98 -4.94 -14.31 11.44
C LEU A 98 -6.15 -13.89 12.28
N THR A 99 -5.95 -13.47 13.53
CA THR A 99 -7.01 -12.97 14.41
C THR A 99 -7.59 -11.65 13.92
N CYS A 100 -6.74 -10.78 13.37
CA CYS A 100 -7.15 -9.46 12.87
C CYS A 100 -7.62 -9.48 11.40
N ASN A 101 -7.22 -10.47 10.61
CA ASN A 101 -7.47 -10.51 9.19
C ASN A 101 -8.98 -10.46 8.86
N ASN A 102 -9.39 -9.38 8.18
CA ASN A 102 -10.78 -9.10 7.80
C ASN A 102 -11.79 -9.12 8.98
N CYS A 103 -11.33 -8.92 10.23
CA CYS A 103 -12.18 -8.87 11.42
C CYS A 103 -12.23 -7.45 11.99
N SER A 104 -13.32 -6.74 11.70
CA SER A 104 -13.51 -5.33 12.08
C SER A 104 -13.54 -5.12 13.59
N GLU A 105 -14.19 -6.02 14.32
CA GLU A 105 -14.30 -5.97 15.78
C GLU A 105 -12.93 -6.10 16.43
N ASN A 106 -12.15 -7.11 16.03
CA ASN A 106 -10.80 -7.31 16.55
C ASN A 106 -9.86 -6.15 16.21
N CYS A 107 -9.90 -5.63 14.97
CA CYS A 107 -9.05 -4.49 14.60
C CYS A 107 -9.44 -3.21 15.36
N THR A 108 -10.74 -3.02 15.60
CA THR A 108 -11.27 -1.91 16.42
C THR A 108 -10.81 -2.04 17.86
N ASP A 109 -10.92 -3.23 18.45
CA ASP A 109 -10.39 -3.54 19.78
C ASP A 109 -8.89 -3.24 19.85
N VAL A 110 -8.10 -3.74 18.89
CA VAL A 110 -6.65 -3.52 18.82
C VAL A 110 -6.27 -2.02 18.78
N LEU A 111 -7.06 -1.19 18.07
CA LEU A 111 -6.86 0.25 18.01
C LEU A 111 -7.16 0.95 19.34
N PHE A 112 -8.33 0.67 19.92
CA PHE A 112 -8.83 1.37 21.11
C PHE A 112 -8.25 0.84 22.43
N SER A 113 -7.82 -0.42 22.48
CA SER A 113 -7.09 -1.02 23.62
C SER A 113 -5.59 -0.75 23.60
N ASN A 114 -5.11 0.08 22.66
CA ASN A 114 -3.70 0.47 22.51
C ASN A 114 -2.72 -0.67 22.19
N LYS A 115 -3.24 -1.84 21.80
CA LYS A 115 -2.45 -3.01 21.40
C LYS A 115 -1.65 -2.79 20.12
N ILE A 116 -2.17 -1.98 19.19
CA ILE A 116 -1.44 -1.60 17.98
C ILE A 116 -0.13 -0.86 18.31
N THR A 117 -0.13 -0.01 19.33
CA THR A 117 1.06 0.74 19.77
C THR A 117 2.14 -0.21 20.28
N PHE A 118 1.78 -1.26 21.03
CA PHE A 118 2.73 -2.29 21.43
C PHE A 118 3.40 -2.98 20.22
N LEU A 119 2.63 -3.29 19.17
CA LEU A 119 3.21 -3.85 17.94
C LEU A 119 4.15 -2.87 17.24
N MET A 120 3.81 -1.58 17.25
CA MET A 120 4.63 -0.51 16.68
C MET A 120 5.94 -0.33 17.48
N ASP A 121 5.88 -0.37 18.81
CA ASP A 121 7.04 -0.31 19.71
C ASP A 121 7.98 -1.50 19.49
N LEU A 122 7.42 -2.70 19.34
CA LEU A 122 8.20 -3.88 19.04
C LEU A 122 8.83 -3.80 17.64
N LEU A 123 8.11 -3.26 16.66
CA LEU A 123 8.62 -3.07 15.30
C LEU A 123 9.78 -2.07 15.26
N ILE A 124 9.64 -0.88 15.87
CA ILE A 124 10.73 0.10 15.94
C ILE A 124 11.93 -0.46 16.69
N HIS A 125 11.72 -1.24 17.75
CA HIS A 125 12.80 -1.90 18.47
C HIS A 125 13.54 -2.89 17.56
N GLN A 126 12.81 -3.77 16.84
CA GLN A 126 13.41 -4.70 15.89
C GLN A 126 14.20 -3.98 14.79
N LEU A 127 13.66 -2.89 14.23
CA LEU A 127 14.37 -2.11 13.21
C LEU A 127 15.62 -1.43 13.80
N THR A 128 15.53 -0.85 14.99
CA THR A 128 16.66 -0.15 15.64
C THR A 128 17.82 -1.10 15.97
N VAL A 129 17.54 -2.35 16.32
CA VAL A 129 18.57 -3.36 16.60
C VAL A 129 19.30 -3.81 15.33
N HIS A 130 18.61 -3.85 14.18
CA HIS A 130 19.13 -4.45 12.95
C HIS A 130 19.52 -3.45 11.86
N VAL A 131 19.11 -2.18 11.99
CA VAL A 131 19.41 -1.08 11.07
C VAL A 131 20.35 -0.09 11.77
N PRO A 132 21.62 0.02 11.33
CA PRO A 132 22.56 0.95 11.95
C PRO A 132 22.15 2.42 11.74
N ASP A 133 22.53 3.30 12.67
CA ASP A 133 22.31 4.75 12.54
C ASP A 133 23.08 5.33 11.35
N GLU A 134 22.46 6.31 10.66
CA GLU A 134 22.94 6.88 9.40
C GLU A 134 24.39 7.39 9.43
N ASN A 135 24.90 7.82 10.60
CA ASN A 135 26.27 8.32 10.76
C ASN A 135 27.37 7.29 10.48
N ASN A 136 27.05 5.99 10.44
CA ASN A 136 27.99 4.92 10.09
C ASN A 136 27.67 4.23 8.76
N ALA A 137 26.63 4.66 8.04
CA ALA A 137 26.11 4.02 6.83
C ALA A 137 26.56 4.79 5.58
N VAL A 138 27.88 4.79 5.31
CA VAL A 138 28.35 5.05 3.95
C VAL A 138 27.80 3.95 3.04
N LEU A 139 26.85 4.30 2.18
CA LEU A 139 26.43 3.57 0.99
C LEU A 139 26.16 2.05 1.18
N GLY A 140 24.94 1.71 1.61
CA GLY A 140 24.26 0.48 1.17
C GLY A 140 24.82 -0.90 1.57
N ARG A 141 25.69 -1.03 2.58
CA ARG A 141 26.30 -2.34 2.93
C ARG A 141 26.05 -2.88 4.34
N ASN A 142 25.38 -2.15 5.24
CA ASN A 142 25.50 -2.45 6.67
C ASN A 142 24.20 -2.91 7.38
N THR A 143 23.06 -3.07 6.69
CA THR A 143 21.86 -3.62 7.35
C THR A 143 22.04 -5.10 7.62
N ASN A 144 21.80 -5.51 8.87
CA ASN A 144 21.86 -6.92 9.26
C ASN A 144 20.79 -7.69 8.48
N LYS A 145 21.17 -8.74 7.74
CA LYS A 145 20.25 -9.58 6.95
C LYS A 145 19.14 -10.21 7.81
N GLN A 146 19.33 -10.27 9.12
CA GLN A 146 18.31 -10.70 10.09
C GLN A 146 17.11 -9.75 10.17
N VAL A 147 17.22 -8.48 9.73
CA VAL A 147 16.07 -7.56 9.66
C VAL A 147 14.94 -8.11 8.79
N PHE A 148 15.31 -8.89 7.77
CA PHE A 148 14.38 -9.53 6.84
C PHE A 148 13.82 -10.86 7.38
N GLU A 149 14.06 -11.21 8.64
CA GLU A 149 13.48 -12.40 9.26
C GLU A 149 11.97 -12.26 9.52
N GLY A 150 11.35 -13.38 9.91
CA GLY A 150 9.89 -13.54 9.93
C GLY A 150 9.18 -12.65 10.95
N LEU A 151 9.82 -12.26 12.06
CA LEU A 151 9.17 -11.45 13.10
C LEU A 151 8.91 -10.02 12.63
N THR A 152 9.95 -9.29 12.19
CA THR A 152 9.83 -7.92 11.67
C THR A 152 8.84 -7.86 10.51
N THR A 153 8.95 -8.82 9.59
CA THR A 153 8.03 -8.99 8.46
C THR A 153 6.59 -9.22 8.93
N GLY A 154 6.40 -10.08 9.95
CA GLY A 154 5.10 -10.37 10.54
C GLY A 154 4.47 -9.17 11.26
N LEU A 155 5.27 -8.31 11.89
CA LEU A 155 4.83 -7.08 12.54
C LEU A 155 4.36 -6.04 11.53
N LEU A 156 5.12 -5.83 10.45
CA LEU A 156 4.71 -4.98 9.32
C LEU A 156 3.40 -5.47 8.70
N ARG A 157 3.28 -6.78 8.51
CA ARG A 157 2.05 -7.41 8.02
C ARG A 157 0.88 -7.17 8.99
N ALA A 158 1.08 -7.30 10.30
CA ALA A 158 0.04 -7.09 11.30
C ALA A 158 -0.48 -5.66 11.28
N GLY A 159 0.43 -4.68 11.23
CA GLY A 159 0.06 -3.27 11.06
C GLY A 159 -0.74 -3.05 9.77
N ALA A 160 -0.26 -3.55 8.63
CA ALA A 160 -0.94 -3.39 7.34
C ALA A 160 -2.35 -4.04 7.31
N VAL A 161 -2.51 -5.22 7.93
CA VAL A 161 -3.80 -5.91 8.05
C VAL A 161 -4.78 -5.11 8.90
N VAL A 162 -4.34 -4.65 10.07
CA VAL A 162 -5.16 -3.81 10.96
C VAL A 162 -5.59 -2.55 10.22
N PHE A 163 -4.65 -1.84 9.59
CA PHE A 163 -4.95 -0.61 8.83
C PHE A 163 -5.97 -0.85 7.72
N SER A 164 -5.77 -1.89 6.91
CA SER A 164 -6.68 -2.25 5.82
C SER A 164 -8.10 -2.55 6.33
N CYS A 165 -8.21 -3.23 7.47
CA CYS A 165 -9.50 -3.55 8.07
C CYS A 165 -10.19 -2.30 8.63
N LEU A 166 -9.44 -1.39 9.27
CA LEU A 166 -9.96 -0.12 9.79
C LEU A 166 -10.46 0.80 8.67
N ILE A 167 -9.77 0.83 7.52
CA ILE A 167 -10.19 1.56 6.32
C ILE A 167 -11.54 1.03 5.81
N ALA A 168 -11.67 -0.30 5.71
CA ALA A 168 -12.86 -0.94 5.16
C ALA A 168 -14.12 -0.79 6.05
N ASN A 169 -13.95 -0.60 7.37
CA ASN A 169 -15.03 -0.62 8.36
C ASN A 169 -15.18 0.70 9.13
N ARG A 170 -14.85 1.82 8.49
CA ARG A 170 -14.94 3.13 9.12
C ARG A 170 -16.36 3.39 9.67
N PRO A 171 -16.51 3.86 10.92
CA PRO A 171 -17.83 4.20 11.47
C PRO A 171 -18.44 5.39 10.71
N ASP A 172 -19.54 5.14 9.99
CA ASP A 172 -20.33 6.17 9.33
C ASP A 172 -20.96 7.09 10.38
N GLY A 173 -20.60 8.38 10.33
CA GLY A 173 -21.12 9.42 11.24
C GLY A 173 -22.63 9.66 11.15
N ASN A 174 -23.37 8.91 10.31
CA ASN A 174 -24.80 9.11 10.04
C ASN A 174 -25.74 8.00 10.55
N SER A 175 -25.27 7.00 11.28
CA SER A 175 -26.17 6.04 11.94
C SER A 175 -26.72 6.62 13.25
N ARG A 176 -27.64 7.58 13.17
CA ARG A 176 -28.57 7.82 14.28
C ARG A 176 -29.42 6.55 14.41
N PRO A 177 -29.50 5.90 15.59
CA PRO A 177 -30.56 4.93 15.83
C PRO A 177 -31.89 5.65 15.64
N THR A 178 -32.77 5.10 14.82
CA THR A 178 -34.16 5.52 14.73
C THR A 178 -34.85 5.23 16.07
N THR A 179 -34.75 6.15 17.01
CA THR A 179 -35.61 6.20 18.19
C THR A 179 -36.46 7.49 18.16
N PRO A 180 -37.72 7.44 18.62
CA PRO A 180 -38.67 8.52 18.39
C PRO A 180 -38.32 9.79 19.17
N LYS A 181 -38.65 10.93 18.55
CA LYS A 181 -38.43 12.30 18.99
C LYS A 181 -38.82 12.54 20.47
N ILE A 182 -37.89 13.10 21.25
CA ILE A 182 -38.17 13.94 22.42
C ILE A 182 -37.36 15.24 22.24
N PRO A 183 -37.89 16.44 22.60
CA PRO A 183 -37.34 17.73 22.18
C PRO A 183 -36.04 18.10 22.90
N ALA A 184 -35.25 18.91 22.21
CA ALA A 184 -33.91 19.34 22.56
C ALA A 184 -33.84 20.18 23.85
N GLN A 185 -32.96 19.77 24.77
CA GLN A 185 -31.98 20.63 25.44
C GLN A 185 -30.96 19.74 26.18
N GLU A 186 -29.68 20.13 26.14
CA GLU A 186 -28.52 19.51 26.82
C GLU A 186 -27.86 18.29 26.16
N MET A 187 -26.95 18.53 25.21
CA MET A 187 -25.62 17.88 25.08
C MET A 187 -24.91 18.37 23.80
N LYS A 188 -24.35 19.59 23.85
CA LYS A 188 -23.15 19.91 23.05
C LYS A 188 -21.96 19.44 23.91
N ASN A 189 -21.00 18.73 23.31
CA ASN A 189 -19.71 18.28 23.89
C ASN A 189 -19.59 16.79 24.29
N LYS A 190 -20.14 15.86 23.50
CA LYS A 190 -19.53 14.51 23.41
C LYS A 190 -19.06 14.30 21.96
N PRO A 191 -17.77 13.99 21.72
CA PRO A 191 -17.30 13.66 20.38
C PRO A 191 -18.09 12.46 19.85
N SER A 192 -18.47 12.50 18.56
CA SER A 192 -19.14 11.36 17.95
C SER A 192 -18.20 10.16 17.93
N GLN A 193 -18.72 8.93 17.84
CA GLN A 193 -17.88 7.73 17.71
C GLN A 193 -16.91 7.85 16.51
N GLY A 194 -17.35 8.48 15.42
CA GLY A 194 -16.50 8.75 14.25
C GLY A 194 -15.39 9.77 14.50
N ASP A 195 -15.60 10.74 15.40
CA ASP A 195 -14.56 11.72 15.76
C ASP A 195 -13.51 11.12 16.70
N ALA A 196 -13.95 10.29 17.67
CA ALA A 196 -13.05 9.53 18.53
C ALA A 196 -12.18 8.56 17.71
N PHE A 197 -12.77 7.86 16.74
CA PHE A 197 -12.04 7.02 15.79
C PHE A 197 -11.01 7.80 14.99
N ASN A 198 -11.43 8.91 14.37
CA ASN A 198 -10.54 9.75 13.56
C ASN A 198 -9.36 10.29 14.39
N SER A 199 -9.62 10.85 15.57
CA SER A 199 -8.58 11.35 16.47
C SER A 199 -7.60 10.24 16.84
N ARG A 200 -8.12 9.05 17.18
CA ARG A 200 -7.29 7.91 17.59
C ARG A 200 -6.36 7.43 16.48
N VAL A 201 -6.85 7.39 15.24
CA VAL A 201 -6.03 7.04 14.06
C VAL A 201 -4.99 8.12 13.79
N GLN A 202 -5.36 9.40 13.88
CA GLN A 202 -4.40 10.51 13.73
C GLN A 202 -3.28 10.40 14.78
N ASP A 203 -3.63 10.21 16.05
CA ASP A 203 -2.67 10.04 17.15
C ASP A 203 -1.72 8.85 16.90
N LEU A 204 -2.23 7.73 16.39
CA LEU A 204 -1.42 6.57 16.04
C LEU A 204 -0.43 6.88 14.92
N ILE A 205 -0.87 7.54 13.85
CA ILE A 205 0.00 7.90 12.73
C ILE A 205 1.07 8.89 13.22
N SER A 206 0.68 9.92 13.97
CA SER A 206 1.61 10.87 14.60
C SER A 206 2.62 10.15 15.50
N TYR A 207 2.18 9.17 16.29
CA TYR A 207 3.06 8.38 17.13
C TYR A 207 4.10 7.62 16.30
N VAL A 208 3.66 6.93 15.24
CA VAL A 208 4.54 6.18 14.33
C VAL A 208 5.57 7.07 13.65
N VAL A 209 5.15 8.27 13.22
CA VAL A 209 6.04 9.29 12.65
C VAL A 209 7.04 9.77 13.69
N ASN A 210 6.58 10.19 14.87
CA ASN A 210 7.43 10.79 15.91
C ASN A 210 8.45 9.82 16.51
N MET A 211 8.18 8.52 16.51
CA MET A 211 9.17 7.53 16.96
C MET A 211 10.24 7.20 15.89
N GLY A 212 10.18 7.81 14.70
CA GLY A 212 11.18 7.66 13.64
C GLY A 212 11.09 6.34 12.87
N LEU A 213 9.91 5.71 12.82
CA LEU A 213 9.76 4.43 12.13
C LEU A 213 9.95 4.56 10.62
N ILE A 214 9.54 5.68 10.03
CA ILE A 214 9.72 5.97 8.61
C ILE A 214 11.20 6.05 8.27
N ASP A 215 12.01 6.72 9.08
CA ASP A 215 13.47 6.82 8.91
C ASP A 215 14.15 5.45 8.99
N ARG A 216 13.70 4.59 9.90
CA ARG A 216 14.23 3.21 10.00
C ARG A 216 13.86 2.35 8.79
N LEU A 217 12.64 2.49 8.27
CA LEU A 217 12.24 1.82 7.03
C LEU A 217 13.00 2.37 5.83
N HIS A 218 13.26 3.69 5.78
CA HIS A 218 14.09 4.33 4.77
C HIS A 218 15.48 3.68 4.71
N GLY A 219 16.15 3.50 5.86
CA GLY A 219 17.42 2.79 5.94
C GLY A 219 17.36 1.34 5.42
N CYS A 220 16.24 0.64 5.65
CA CYS A 220 16.03 -0.70 5.09
C CYS A 220 15.86 -0.70 3.57
N PHE A 221 15.12 0.26 3.02
CA PHE A 221 14.90 0.35 1.58
C PHE A 221 16.20 0.73 0.85
N LEU A 222 16.97 1.67 1.40
CA LEU A 222 18.25 2.08 0.83
C LEU A 222 19.33 0.99 0.88
N SER A 223 19.21 0.01 1.78
CA SER A 223 20.17 -1.10 1.83
C SER A 223 19.94 -2.14 0.72
N VAL A 224 18.79 -2.11 0.06
CA VAL A 224 18.50 -2.98 -1.08
C VAL A 224 19.18 -2.41 -2.32
N GLN A 225 20.26 -3.07 -2.72
CA GLN A 225 21.10 -2.63 -3.83
C GLN A 225 21.04 -3.58 -5.03
N GLY A 226 20.15 -4.58 -5.05
CA GLY A 226 20.12 -5.63 -6.07
C GLY A 226 18.78 -6.35 -6.21
N PRO A 227 18.68 -7.34 -7.13
CA PRO A 227 17.44 -8.09 -7.33
C PRO A 227 17.10 -8.91 -6.08
N VAL A 228 15.81 -9.16 -5.87
CA VAL A 228 15.29 -9.88 -4.69
C VAL A 228 15.17 -11.39 -4.90
N ASP A 229 15.59 -11.89 -6.06
CA ASP A 229 15.32 -13.27 -6.52
C ASP A 229 15.91 -14.34 -5.59
N GLU A 230 17.13 -14.11 -5.12
CA GLU A 230 17.85 -15.04 -4.25
C GLU A 230 17.41 -14.97 -2.78
N ASN A 231 16.61 -13.96 -2.41
CA ASN A 231 16.19 -13.74 -1.03
C ASN A 231 14.66 -13.49 -0.94
N PRO A 232 13.84 -14.56 -0.95
CA PRO A 232 12.38 -14.43 -0.87
C PRO A 232 11.89 -13.81 0.44
N LYS A 233 12.68 -13.90 1.51
CA LYS A 233 12.36 -13.25 2.80
C LYS A 233 12.47 -11.73 2.68
N MET A 234 13.52 -11.23 2.02
CA MET A 234 13.68 -9.81 1.71
C MET A 234 12.54 -9.33 0.80
N ALA A 235 12.19 -10.08 -0.26
CA ALA A 235 11.05 -9.73 -1.11
C ALA A 235 9.74 -9.59 -0.30
N THR A 236 9.49 -10.51 0.62
CA THR A 236 8.27 -10.52 1.47
C THR A 236 8.28 -9.36 2.47
N PHE A 237 9.44 -9.08 3.09
CA PHE A 237 9.62 -7.91 3.94
C PHE A 237 9.29 -6.62 3.19
N LEU A 238 9.86 -6.42 1.99
CA LEU A 238 9.67 -5.19 1.21
C LEU A 238 8.22 -5.00 0.80
N GLN A 239 7.51 -6.09 0.45
CA GLN A 239 6.06 -6.06 0.18
C GLN A 239 5.25 -5.61 1.39
N HIS A 240 5.55 -6.15 2.58
CA HIS A 240 4.81 -5.76 3.79
C HIS A 240 5.20 -4.37 4.31
N ALA A 241 6.45 -3.95 4.15
CA ALA A 241 6.91 -2.60 4.50
C ALA A 241 6.24 -1.54 3.63
N THR A 242 6.21 -1.74 2.31
CA THR A 242 5.49 -0.84 1.39
C THR A 242 3.98 -0.89 1.61
N GLY A 243 3.41 -2.08 1.87
CA GLY A 243 2.00 -2.23 2.23
C GLY A 243 1.61 -1.53 3.53
N PHE A 244 2.51 -1.51 4.52
CA PHE A 244 2.34 -0.77 5.77
C PHE A 244 2.31 0.74 5.52
N LEU A 245 3.28 1.29 4.78
CA LEU A 245 3.31 2.71 4.40
C LEU A 245 2.08 3.12 3.60
N ARG A 246 1.66 2.28 2.65
CA ARG A 246 0.40 2.46 1.90
C ARG A 246 -0.82 2.54 2.83
N GLY A 247 -0.90 1.65 3.81
CA GLY A 247 -1.96 1.62 4.82
C GLY A 247 -2.00 2.92 5.64
N MET A 248 -0.83 3.44 6.04
CA MET A 248 -0.72 4.74 6.70
C MET A 248 -1.24 5.89 5.83
N CYS A 249 -0.82 5.96 4.55
CA CYS A 249 -1.29 7.01 3.64
C CYS A 249 -2.81 6.98 3.47
N THR A 250 -3.36 5.77 3.28
CA THR A 250 -4.80 5.59 3.05
C THR A 250 -5.61 5.91 4.31
N LEU A 251 -5.14 5.50 5.49
CA LEU A 251 -5.75 5.87 6.77
C LEU A 251 -5.70 7.37 7.01
N CYS A 252 -4.53 7.99 6.80
CA CYS A 252 -4.35 9.43 6.97
C CYS A 252 -5.37 10.18 6.11
N PHE A 253 -5.40 9.88 4.82
CA PHE A 253 -6.36 10.48 3.88
C PHE A 253 -7.81 10.25 4.32
N ALA A 254 -8.16 9.04 4.77
CA ALA A 254 -9.52 8.75 5.22
C ALA A 254 -9.95 9.59 6.43
N VAL A 255 -9.04 9.87 7.38
CA VAL A 255 -9.35 10.60 8.61
C VAL A 255 -9.17 12.11 8.51
N THR A 256 -8.31 12.60 7.61
CA THR A 256 -8.08 14.04 7.36
C THR A 256 -8.92 14.58 6.20
N GLY A 257 -9.17 13.78 5.17
CA GLY A 257 -9.75 14.18 3.87
C GLY A 257 -11.27 14.32 3.82
N ARG A 258 -11.96 14.65 4.93
CA ARG A 258 -13.43 14.61 4.99
C ARG A 258 -14.19 15.53 4.00
N SER A 259 -13.52 16.45 3.28
CA SER A 259 -14.24 17.44 2.45
C SER A 259 -13.50 17.97 1.20
N CYS A 260 -12.34 17.44 0.82
CA CYS A 260 -11.47 18.09 -0.17
C CYS A 260 -11.14 17.14 -1.33
N SER A 261 -11.21 17.67 -2.55
CA SER A 261 -10.70 17.02 -3.76
C SER A 261 -9.19 16.78 -3.59
N ILE A 262 -8.65 15.71 -4.17
CA ILE A 262 -7.19 15.46 -4.18
C ILE A 262 -6.38 16.57 -4.87
N PHE A 263 -7.07 17.46 -5.60
CA PHE A 263 -6.49 18.60 -6.32
C PHE A 263 -6.51 19.90 -5.50
N ASP A 264 -7.06 19.88 -4.28
CA ASP A 264 -7.11 21.05 -3.42
C ASP A 264 -5.75 21.23 -2.72
N SER A 265 -5.17 22.43 -2.82
CA SER A 265 -3.79 22.70 -2.42
C SER A 265 -3.54 22.83 -0.91
N ASN A 266 -4.57 22.69 -0.07
CA ASN A 266 -4.50 22.90 1.38
C ASN A 266 -5.09 21.73 2.16
N HIS A 267 -4.39 20.60 2.15
CA HIS A 267 -4.69 19.49 3.06
C HIS A 267 -3.85 19.64 4.33
N PRO A 268 -4.44 20.08 5.47
CA PRO A 268 -3.71 20.05 6.73
C PRO A 268 -3.43 18.58 7.09
N ASP A 269 -2.16 18.22 7.20
CA ASP A 269 -1.71 16.95 7.75
C ASP A 269 -1.30 17.14 9.22
N PRO A 270 -2.21 16.90 10.18
CA PRO A 270 -1.88 16.98 11.61
C PRO A 270 -0.99 15.83 12.07
N THR A 271 -0.74 14.82 11.23
CA THR A 271 0.00 13.62 11.59
C THR A 271 1.50 13.71 11.32
N GLY A 272 1.92 14.66 10.46
CA GLY A 272 3.30 14.81 10.01
C GLY A 272 3.78 13.72 9.05
N LEU A 273 2.89 12.81 8.63
CA LEU A 273 3.21 11.71 7.72
C LEU A 273 3.74 12.22 6.38
N THR A 274 3.09 13.21 5.79
CA THR A 274 3.52 13.77 4.50
C THR A 274 4.91 14.38 4.61
N ALA A 275 5.16 15.17 5.67
CA ALA A 275 6.46 15.79 5.89
C ALA A 275 7.57 14.75 6.09
N ALA A 276 7.31 13.67 6.83
CA ALA A 276 8.27 12.59 7.01
C ALA A 276 8.57 11.82 5.71
N LEU A 277 7.55 11.58 4.88
CA LEU A 277 7.73 10.95 3.56
C LEU A 277 8.44 11.87 2.56
N GLN A 278 8.23 13.19 2.63
CA GLN A 278 8.98 14.17 1.87
C GLN A 278 10.45 14.22 2.30
N ALA A 279 10.72 14.23 3.60
CA ALA A 279 12.08 14.29 4.13
C ALA A 279 12.93 13.06 3.80
N THR A 280 12.28 11.93 3.47
CA THR A 280 12.93 10.64 3.19
C THR A 280 12.76 10.18 1.74
N ASP A 281 12.39 11.08 0.82
CA ASP A 281 12.16 10.78 -0.60
C ASP A 281 11.28 9.53 -0.83
N LEU A 282 10.07 9.54 -0.23
CA LEU A 282 9.14 8.40 -0.17
C LEU A 282 9.75 7.18 0.54
N ALA A 283 10.42 7.41 1.68
CA ALA A 283 11.18 6.40 2.41
C ALA A 283 12.19 5.64 1.51
N GLY A 284 12.70 6.25 0.43
CA GLY A 284 13.63 5.62 -0.50
C GLY A 284 13.05 4.44 -1.31
N VAL A 285 11.73 4.25 -1.32
CA VAL A 285 11.07 3.12 -2.03
C VAL A 285 11.30 3.22 -3.55
N LEU A 286 11.33 4.43 -4.11
CA LEU A 286 11.62 4.64 -5.53
C LEU A 286 13.04 4.18 -5.88
N HIS A 287 14.02 4.58 -5.07
CA HIS A 287 15.40 4.14 -5.23
C HIS A 287 15.52 2.61 -5.12
N MET A 288 14.93 2.01 -4.08
CA MET A 288 14.91 0.56 -3.89
C MET A 288 14.33 -0.17 -5.11
N LEU A 289 13.20 0.30 -5.64
CA LEU A 289 12.57 -0.34 -6.80
C LEU A 289 13.45 -0.22 -8.04
N TYR A 290 14.10 0.93 -8.24
CA TYR A 290 15.05 1.12 -9.33
C TYR A 290 16.22 0.13 -9.22
N CYS A 291 16.80 -0.03 -8.04
CA CYS A 291 17.86 -1.01 -7.78
C CYS A 291 17.40 -2.44 -8.09
N ILE A 292 16.22 -2.85 -7.63
CA ILE A 292 15.69 -4.21 -7.88
C ILE A 292 15.53 -4.48 -9.38
N LEU A 293 14.99 -3.50 -10.13
CA LEU A 293 14.68 -3.66 -11.56
C LEU A 293 15.93 -3.61 -12.46
N PHE A 294 16.95 -2.83 -12.08
CA PHE A 294 18.07 -2.50 -12.97
C PHE A 294 19.46 -2.83 -12.43
N HIS A 295 19.58 -3.56 -11.33
CA HIS A 295 20.90 -3.98 -10.87
C HIS A 295 21.64 -4.85 -11.91
N GLY A 296 22.91 -4.52 -12.14
CA GLY A 296 23.79 -5.24 -13.05
C GLY A 296 23.46 -5.08 -14.55
N THR A 297 22.61 -4.12 -14.95
CA THR A 297 22.34 -3.87 -16.39
C THR A 297 23.47 -3.16 -17.14
N ILE A 298 24.65 -3.06 -16.53
CA ILE A 298 25.92 -2.92 -17.27
C ILE A 298 26.38 -4.35 -17.61
N SER A 299 25.63 -5.02 -18.48
CA SER A 299 26.04 -6.31 -19.05
C SER A 299 26.14 -6.14 -20.56
N ASP A 300 27.38 -6.15 -21.02
CA ASP A 300 27.91 -6.40 -22.37
C ASP A 300 27.03 -6.03 -23.60
N PRO A 301 27.48 -5.10 -24.48
CA PRO A 301 26.86 -4.81 -25.78
C PRO A 301 26.74 -6.02 -26.74
N SER A 302 27.30 -7.17 -26.36
CA SER A 302 27.40 -8.39 -27.16
C SER A 302 26.36 -9.47 -26.81
N SER A 303 25.56 -9.32 -25.75
CA SER A 303 24.46 -10.26 -25.46
C SER A 303 23.18 -9.85 -26.20
N THR A 304 22.76 -10.67 -27.15
CA THR A 304 21.60 -10.46 -28.04
C THR A 304 20.28 -10.97 -27.45
N SER A 305 20.23 -11.28 -26.17
CA SER A 305 18.98 -11.65 -25.47
C SER A 305 18.66 -10.66 -24.35
N PRO A 306 17.50 -9.96 -24.41
CA PRO A 306 17.08 -9.12 -23.29
C PRO A 306 16.83 -10.03 -22.08
N LYS A 307 17.28 -9.58 -20.90
CA LYS A 307 17.05 -10.26 -19.60
C LYS A 307 15.60 -10.75 -19.55
N GLU A 308 15.46 -12.08 -19.58
CA GLU A 308 14.19 -12.81 -19.59
C GLU A 308 13.35 -12.39 -18.38
N SER A 309 12.05 -12.13 -18.61
CA SER A 309 10.98 -11.71 -17.69
C SER A 309 11.30 -11.54 -16.19
N TYR A 310 10.79 -10.47 -15.57
CA TYR A 310 10.81 -10.30 -14.12
C TYR A 310 10.26 -11.51 -13.36
N THR A 311 10.91 -11.85 -12.25
CA THR A 311 10.43 -12.92 -11.35
C THR A 311 9.17 -12.49 -10.61
N GLN A 312 8.41 -13.46 -10.11
CA GLN A 312 7.18 -13.19 -9.35
C GLN A 312 7.45 -12.31 -8.11
N ASN A 313 8.57 -12.52 -7.41
CA ASN A 313 8.94 -11.71 -6.25
C ASN A 313 9.18 -10.24 -6.63
N THR A 314 9.90 -10.01 -7.74
CA THR A 314 10.14 -8.67 -8.28
C THR A 314 8.84 -7.99 -8.70
N ILE A 315 7.94 -8.71 -9.38
CA ILE A 315 6.62 -8.21 -9.77
C ILE A 315 5.79 -7.82 -8.54
N GLN A 316 5.77 -8.65 -7.49
CA GLN A 316 5.00 -8.33 -6.28
C GLN A 316 5.55 -7.11 -5.53
N VAL A 317 6.88 -6.97 -5.41
CA VAL A 317 7.48 -5.76 -4.84
C VAL A 317 7.09 -4.54 -5.68
N ALA A 318 7.19 -4.61 -7.00
CA ALA A 318 6.82 -3.50 -7.89
C ALA A 318 5.34 -3.09 -7.72
N ILE A 319 4.42 -4.06 -7.64
CA ILE A 319 2.99 -3.79 -7.40
C ILE A 319 2.79 -3.06 -6.07
N GLN A 320 3.41 -3.52 -4.98
CA GLN A 320 3.22 -2.90 -3.67
C GLN A 320 3.85 -1.51 -3.57
N SER A 321 5.03 -1.30 -4.20
CA SER A 321 5.66 0.01 -4.31
C SER A 321 4.79 1.01 -5.08
N LEU A 322 4.25 0.62 -6.24
CA LEU A 322 3.38 1.49 -7.03
C LEU A 322 2.07 1.81 -6.31
N ARG A 323 1.49 0.84 -5.59
CA ARG A 323 0.31 1.07 -4.74
C ARG A 323 0.58 2.10 -3.65
N PHE A 324 1.76 2.03 -3.03
CA PHE A 324 2.20 3.02 -2.07
C PHE A 324 2.32 4.40 -2.71
N PHE A 325 2.98 4.52 -3.88
CA PHE A 325 3.09 5.77 -4.63
C PHE A 325 1.71 6.36 -4.97
N ASN A 326 0.80 5.55 -5.50
CA ASN A 326 -0.57 5.95 -5.81
C ASN A 326 -1.32 6.43 -4.57
N SER A 327 -1.15 5.75 -3.43
CA SER A 327 -1.81 6.13 -2.17
C SER A 327 -1.22 7.42 -1.59
N PHE A 328 0.08 7.65 -1.76
CA PHE A 328 0.70 8.91 -1.37
C PHE A 328 0.29 10.07 -2.29
N ALA A 329 0.17 9.84 -3.59
CA ALA A 329 -0.35 10.84 -4.53
C ALA A 329 -1.79 11.26 -4.22
N VAL A 330 -2.61 10.35 -3.71
CA VAL A 330 -3.97 10.67 -3.22
C VAL A 330 -3.93 11.46 -1.91
N LEU A 331 -2.95 11.18 -1.04
CA LEU A 331 -2.78 11.90 0.23
C LEU A 331 -2.27 13.33 0.02
N ASP A 332 -1.23 13.50 -0.80
CA ASP A 332 -0.63 14.78 -1.14
C ASP A 332 -0.01 14.71 -2.55
N LEU A 333 -0.81 15.14 -3.53
CA LEU A 333 -0.43 15.13 -4.94
C LEU A 333 0.77 16.06 -5.24
N PRO A 334 0.79 17.34 -4.78
CA PRO A 334 1.96 18.21 -4.99
C PRO A 334 3.25 17.64 -4.41
N ALA A 335 3.23 17.07 -3.21
CA ALA A 335 4.38 16.42 -2.60
C ALA A 335 4.88 15.26 -3.44
N PHE A 336 3.98 14.36 -3.85
CA PHE A 336 4.31 13.22 -4.69
C PHE A 336 4.97 13.67 -6.01
N GLN A 337 4.37 14.62 -6.71
CA GLN A 337 4.88 15.14 -7.97
C GLN A 337 6.23 15.82 -7.81
N SER A 338 6.45 16.57 -6.72
CA SER A 338 7.72 17.23 -6.44
C SER A 338 8.85 16.25 -6.17
N ILE A 339 8.63 15.23 -5.34
CA ILE A 339 9.66 14.23 -5.01
C ILE A 339 10.01 13.39 -6.25
N VAL A 340 9.01 12.80 -6.91
CA VAL A 340 9.24 11.94 -8.09
C VAL A 340 9.74 12.76 -9.28
N GLY A 341 9.38 14.04 -9.36
CA GLY A 341 9.80 14.98 -10.39
C GLY A 341 11.21 15.55 -10.17
N ALA A 342 11.82 15.33 -9.01
CA ALA A 342 13.15 15.84 -8.69
C ALA A 342 14.21 15.31 -9.67
N GLU A 343 15.32 16.06 -9.79
CA GLU A 343 16.44 15.69 -10.65
C GLU A 343 16.97 14.29 -10.26
N GLY A 344 17.26 13.44 -11.26
CA GLY A 344 17.67 12.05 -11.05
C GLY A 344 16.50 11.10 -10.76
N LEU A 345 15.61 11.42 -9.81
CA LEU A 345 14.44 10.58 -9.47
C LEU A 345 13.44 10.50 -10.62
N SER A 346 13.20 11.60 -11.33
CA SER A 346 12.31 11.64 -12.50
C SER A 346 12.80 10.75 -13.66
N LEU A 347 14.12 10.70 -13.88
CA LEU A 347 14.74 9.82 -14.88
C LEU A 347 14.64 8.35 -14.47
N ALA A 348 14.87 8.04 -13.20
CA ALA A 348 14.69 6.71 -12.64
C ALA A 348 13.23 6.26 -12.77
N PHE A 349 12.27 7.11 -12.38
CA PHE A 349 10.84 6.86 -12.52
C PHE A 349 10.46 6.57 -13.97
N ARG A 350 10.89 7.39 -14.92
CA ARG A 350 10.65 7.17 -16.34
C ARG A 350 11.19 5.83 -16.83
N HIS A 351 12.40 5.45 -16.41
CA HIS A 351 13.01 4.18 -16.81
C HIS A 351 12.22 2.98 -16.22
N MET A 352 11.83 3.06 -14.94
CA MET A 352 10.97 2.05 -14.30
C MET A 352 9.63 1.92 -15.02
N ALA A 353 8.92 3.03 -15.23
CA ALA A 353 7.63 3.02 -15.92
C ALA A 353 7.74 2.44 -17.32
N SER A 354 8.74 2.84 -18.10
CA SER A 354 8.98 2.30 -19.44
C SER A 354 9.25 0.79 -19.42
N SER A 355 10.05 0.31 -18.46
CA SER A 355 10.41 -1.11 -18.37
C SER A 355 9.24 -1.97 -17.91
N LEU A 356 8.49 -1.52 -16.90
CA LEU A 356 7.31 -2.23 -16.39
C LEU A 356 6.17 -2.28 -17.43
N LEU A 357 5.93 -1.19 -18.18
CA LEU A 357 4.99 -1.19 -19.31
C LEU A 357 5.46 -2.16 -20.41
N GLY A 358 6.75 -2.16 -20.73
CA GLY A 358 7.34 -3.09 -21.69
C GLY A 358 7.15 -4.55 -21.28
N HIS A 359 7.36 -4.87 -20.01
CA HIS A 359 7.11 -6.19 -19.45
C HIS A 359 5.64 -6.59 -19.52
N CYS A 360 4.73 -5.71 -19.11
CA CYS A 360 3.28 -6.00 -19.13
C CYS A 360 2.72 -6.23 -20.53
N ASN A 361 3.37 -5.69 -21.57
CA ASN A 361 3.00 -5.94 -22.96
C ASN A 361 3.41 -7.35 -23.44
N GLN A 362 4.46 -7.93 -22.85
CA GLN A 362 4.92 -9.28 -23.17
C GLN A 362 4.26 -10.34 -22.29
N VAL A 363 4.13 -10.06 -20.99
CA VAL A 363 3.54 -10.93 -19.98
C VAL A 363 2.33 -10.22 -19.40
N SER A 364 1.14 -10.78 -19.62
CA SER A 364 -0.09 -10.18 -19.12
C SER A 364 -0.09 -10.19 -17.59
N CYS A 365 0.04 -8.99 -17.00
CA CYS A 365 -0.06 -8.77 -15.57
C CYS A 365 -0.91 -7.51 -15.33
N GLU A 366 -2.22 -7.67 -15.38
CA GLU A 366 -3.20 -6.57 -15.30
C GLU A 366 -3.01 -5.73 -14.02
N SER A 367 -2.79 -6.39 -12.88
CA SER A 367 -2.58 -5.69 -11.61
C SER A 367 -1.33 -4.81 -11.62
N LEU A 368 -0.23 -5.21 -12.26
CA LEU A 368 0.97 -4.37 -12.35
C LEU A 368 0.74 -3.24 -13.35
N LEU A 369 0.17 -3.55 -14.51
CA LEU A 369 -0.10 -2.60 -15.57
C LEU A 369 -0.99 -1.45 -15.07
N HIS A 370 -2.05 -1.76 -14.34
CA HIS A 370 -2.97 -0.75 -13.80
C HIS A 370 -2.26 0.20 -12.83
N GLU A 371 -1.44 -0.32 -11.92
CA GLU A 371 -0.75 0.52 -10.93
C GLU A 371 0.26 1.46 -11.61
N VAL A 372 0.98 0.99 -12.65
CA VAL A 372 1.90 1.84 -13.44
C VAL A 372 1.13 2.92 -14.21
N ILE A 373 0.03 2.56 -14.88
CA ILE A 373 -0.83 3.52 -15.59
C ILE A 373 -1.32 4.59 -14.63
N VAL A 374 -1.81 4.19 -13.46
CA VAL A 374 -2.35 5.11 -12.45
C VAL A 374 -1.27 6.08 -11.96
N CYS A 375 -0.09 5.54 -11.64
CA CYS A 375 1.05 6.29 -11.12
C CYS A 375 1.57 7.32 -12.13
N VAL A 376 1.62 6.97 -13.42
CA VAL A 376 2.00 7.93 -14.48
C VAL A 376 0.97 9.05 -14.61
N GLY A 377 -0.33 8.74 -14.45
CA GLY A 377 -1.37 9.76 -14.47
C GLY A 377 -1.22 10.76 -13.30
N TYR A 378 -1.03 10.27 -12.08
CA TYR A 378 -0.78 11.15 -10.92
C TYR A 378 0.53 11.94 -11.05
N PHE A 379 1.57 11.35 -11.63
CA PHE A 379 2.84 12.04 -11.84
C PHE A 379 2.70 13.25 -12.78
N THR A 380 1.79 13.18 -13.74
CA THR A 380 1.71 14.14 -14.86
C THR A 380 0.54 15.13 -14.79
N VAL A 381 -0.54 14.81 -14.07
CA VAL A 381 -1.75 15.64 -14.02
C VAL A 381 -1.42 17.07 -13.59
N ASN A 382 -1.79 18.04 -14.43
CA ASN A 382 -1.53 19.48 -14.22
C ASN A 382 -0.07 19.86 -13.93
N HIS A 383 0.90 19.05 -14.38
CA HIS A 383 2.32 19.29 -14.11
C HIS A 383 3.14 19.26 -15.41
N PRO A 384 3.32 20.42 -16.09
CA PRO A 384 3.97 20.48 -17.40
C PRO A 384 5.37 19.87 -17.44
N ASP A 385 6.21 20.10 -16.42
CA ASP A 385 7.57 19.55 -16.41
C ASP A 385 7.57 18.01 -16.35
N ASN A 386 6.73 17.43 -15.50
CA ASN A 386 6.56 15.97 -15.40
C ASN A 386 5.93 15.37 -16.67
N GLN A 387 5.03 16.10 -17.35
CA GLN A 387 4.53 15.70 -18.67
C GLN A 387 5.65 15.63 -19.72
N VAL A 388 6.65 16.51 -19.66
CA VAL A 388 7.83 16.47 -20.54
C VAL A 388 8.68 15.23 -20.29
N ILE A 389 8.80 14.78 -19.03
CA ILE A 389 9.55 13.57 -18.68
C ILE A 389 8.98 12.35 -19.40
N VAL A 390 7.66 12.14 -19.43
CA VAL A 390 7.04 10.93 -20.00
C VAL A 390 7.06 10.88 -21.54
N GLN A 391 7.16 12.02 -22.22
CA GLN A 391 7.32 12.07 -23.69
C GLN A 391 8.77 11.97 -24.16
N SER A 392 9.75 12.04 -23.26
CA SER A 392 11.18 12.06 -23.60
C SER A 392 11.82 10.66 -23.49
N GLY A 393 12.98 10.48 -24.12
CA GLY A 393 13.83 9.29 -23.93
C GLY A 393 13.88 8.34 -25.11
N ARG A 394 14.23 7.09 -24.84
CA ARG A 394 14.26 6.05 -25.87
C ARG A 394 12.84 5.74 -26.32
N HIS A 395 12.63 5.70 -27.63
CA HIS A 395 11.36 5.31 -28.22
C HIS A 395 11.15 3.78 -28.16
N PRO A 396 9.90 3.30 -28.01
CA PRO A 396 8.71 4.09 -27.71
C PRO A 396 8.78 4.68 -26.29
N THR A 397 8.43 5.96 -26.16
CA THR A 397 8.44 6.71 -24.89
C THR A 397 7.36 6.18 -23.95
N VAL A 398 7.34 6.62 -22.68
CA VAL A 398 6.30 6.17 -21.73
C VAL A 398 4.90 6.54 -22.24
N LEU A 399 4.72 7.76 -22.76
CA LEU A 399 3.47 8.19 -23.36
C LEU A 399 3.07 7.33 -24.58
N GLN A 400 4.01 7.04 -25.48
CA GLN A 400 3.74 6.17 -26.64
C GLN A 400 3.38 4.75 -26.21
N LYS A 401 4.08 4.18 -25.23
CA LYS A 401 3.77 2.85 -24.69
C LYS A 401 2.35 2.77 -24.11
N LEU A 402 1.87 3.83 -23.46
CA LEU A 402 0.48 3.91 -23.00
C LEU A 402 -0.51 3.94 -24.17
N CYS A 403 -0.19 4.64 -25.25
CA CYS A 403 -1.03 4.68 -26.46
C CYS A 403 -1.01 3.35 -27.24
N GLN A 404 0.03 2.54 -27.06
CA GLN A 404 0.24 1.26 -27.75
C GLN A 404 -0.24 0.04 -26.95
N LEU A 405 -0.95 0.24 -25.83
CA LEU A 405 -1.52 -0.86 -25.05
C LEU A 405 -2.52 -1.70 -25.88
N PRO A 406 -2.82 -2.94 -25.47
CA PRO A 406 -3.78 -3.77 -26.18
C PRO A 406 -5.15 -3.08 -26.38
N PHE A 407 -5.80 -3.35 -27.51
CA PHE A 407 -7.07 -2.71 -27.91
C PHE A 407 -8.17 -2.73 -26.83
N GLN A 408 -8.15 -3.71 -25.92
CA GLN A 408 -9.08 -3.80 -24.79
C GLN A 408 -9.03 -2.56 -23.90
N TYR A 409 -7.87 -1.91 -23.73
CA TYR A 409 -7.73 -0.65 -22.98
C TYR A 409 -8.35 0.57 -23.67
N PHE A 410 -8.78 0.42 -24.92
CA PHE A 410 -9.46 1.45 -25.71
C PHE A 410 -10.92 1.10 -26.02
N SER A 411 -11.40 -0.07 -25.58
CA SER A 411 -12.73 -0.58 -25.93
C SER A 411 -13.54 -1.16 -24.76
N ASP A 412 -12.92 -1.81 -23.77
CA ASP A 412 -13.61 -2.27 -22.56
C ASP A 412 -13.86 -1.07 -21.62
N PRO A 413 -15.12 -0.74 -21.28
CA PRO A 413 -15.45 0.37 -20.37
C PRO A 413 -14.70 0.35 -19.05
N ARG A 414 -14.35 -0.82 -18.51
CA ARG A 414 -13.58 -0.94 -17.26
C ARG A 414 -12.13 -0.53 -17.45
N LEU A 415 -11.49 -0.99 -18.52
CA LEU A 415 -10.07 -0.71 -18.79
C LEU A 415 -9.86 0.71 -19.32
N ILE A 416 -10.82 1.24 -20.06
CA ILE A 416 -10.86 2.66 -20.46
C ILE A 416 -10.78 3.57 -19.22
N LYS A 417 -11.55 3.27 -18.17
CA LYS A 417 -11.52 4.02 -16.90
C LYS A 417 -10.16 3.95 -16.17
N VAL A 418 -9.32 2.96 -16.49
CA VAL A 418 -7.95 2.89 -15.98
C VAL A 418 -7.01 3.77 -16.83
N LEU A 419 -7.05 3.62 -18.16
CA LEU A 419 -6.10 4.25 -19.08
C LEU A 419 -6.38 5.73 -19.38
N PHE A 420 -7.62 6.06 -19.76
CA PHE A 420 -7.94 7.37 -20.33
C PHE A 420 -7.66 8.54 -19.39
N PRO A 421 -7.95 8.45 -18.07
CA PRO A 421 -7.57 9.51 -17.14
C PRO A 421 -6.06 9.81 -17.15
N SER A 422 -5.22 8.78 -17.28
CA SER A 422 -3.76 8.96 -17.36
C SER A 422 -3.31 9.57 -18.68
N LEU A 423 -3.94 9.22 -19.82
CA LEU A 423 -3.66 9.84 -21.12
C LEU A 423 -4.07 11.32 -21.14
N ILE A 424 -5.22 11.63 -20.55
CA ILE A 424 -5.70 13.01 -20.37
C ILE A 424 -4.71 13.79 -19.50
N ALA A 425 -4.36 13.26 -18.32
CA ALA A 425 -3.39 13.87 -17.42
C ALA A 425 -2.03 14.13 -18.07
N ALA A 426 -1.54 13.16 -18.84
CA ALA A 426 -0.25 13.28 -19.52
C ALA A 426 -0.26 14.28 -20.68
N SER A 427 -1.41 14.57 -21.30
CA SER A 427 -1.46 15.30 -22.56
C SER A 427 -2.18 16.66 -22.50
N TYR A 428 -3.06 16.86 -21.51
CA TYR A 428 -3.81 18.10 -21.39
C TYR A 428 -2.87 19.29 -21.16
N ASN A 429 -3.14 20.39 -21.88
CA ASN A 429 -2.34 21.62 -21.88
C ASN A 429 -0.87 21.43 -22.31
N ASN A 430 -0.57 20.36 -23.05
CA ASN A 430 0.75 20.10 -23.63
C ASN A 430 0.64 19.71 -25.11
N LEU A 431 1.02 20.63 -25.98
CA LEU A 431 0.83 20.46 -27.42
C LEU A 431 1.67 19.31 -28.00
N GLN A 432 2.91 19.15 -27.53
CA GLN A 432 3.78 18.08 -28.02
C GLN A 432 3.24 16.71 -27.63
N ASN A 433 2.78 16.55 -26.38
CA ASN A 433 2.16 15.30 -25.93
C ASN A 433 0.87 15.01 -26.72
N LYS A 434 0.07 16.04 -27.03
CA LYS A 434 -1.11 15.89 -27.89
C LYS A 434 -0.73 15.42 -29.30
N ILE A 435 0.31 15.98 -29.92
CA ILE A 435 0.78 15.55 -31.25
C ILE A 435 1.20 14.07 -31.22
N ILE A 436 1.93 13.64 -30.19
CA ILE A 436 2.29 12.22 -30.01
C ILE A 436 1.03 11.36 -29.88
N LEU A 437 0.05 11.81 -29.10
CA LEU A 437 -1.20 11.08 -28.91
C LEU A 437 -1.99 10.95 -30.21
N GLU A 438 -2.06 12.00 -31.04
CA GLU A 438 -2.73 12.00 -32.34
C GLU A 438 -2.06 11.08 -33.38
N GLN A 439 -0.77 10.81 -33.23
CA GLN A 439 -0.05 9.84 -34.09
C GLN A 439 -0.41 8.39 -33.76
N GLU A 440 -0.77 8.10 -32.51
CA GLU A 440 -1.00 6.73 -32.02
C GLU A 440 -2.49 6.40 -31.88
N MET A 441 -3.36 7.38 -31.57
CA MET A 441 -4.80 7.19 -31.37
C MET A 441 -5.64 8.44 -31.67
N SER A 442 -6.97 8.29 -31.75
CA SER A 442 -7.86 9.43 -31.95
C SER A 442 -8.16 10.19 -30.65
N CYS A 443 -7.77 11.47 -30.56
CA CYS A 443 -8.11 12.37 -29.45
C CYS A 443 -9.62 12.50 -29.18
N ILE A 444 -10.47 12.22 -30.18
CA ILE A 444 -11.93 12.24 -30.03
C ILE A 444 -12.37 11.26 -28.94
N LEU A 445 -11.70 10.11 -28.80
CA LEU A 445 -12.01 9.12 -27.76
C LEU A 445 -11.89 9.73 -26.35
N LEU A 446 -10.86 10.55 -26.11
CA LEU A 446 -10.66 11.22 -24.83
C LEU A 446 -11.71 12.31 -24.60
N ALA A 447 -12.05 13.09 -25.64
CA ALA A 447 -13.08 14.12 -25.56
C ALA A 447 -14.46 13.53 -25.28
N THR A 448 -14.83 12.42 -25.93
CA THR A 448 -16.08 11.69 -25.69
C THR A 448 -16.10 11.11 -24.28
N PHE A 449 -15.00 10.51 -23.82
CA PHE A 449 -14.91 9.99 -22.46
C PHE A 449 -15.15 11.07 -21.39
N ILE A 450 -14.53 12.26 -21.55
CA ILE A 450 -14.76 13.39 -20.64
C ILE A 450 -16.23 13.83 -20.69
N GLN A 451 -16.81 13.90 -21.90
CA GLN A 451 -18.20 14.27 -22.11
C GLN A 451 -19.17 13.30 -21.41
N ASP A 452 -18.92 11.99 -21.49
CA ASP A 452 -19.75 10.94 -20.89
C ASP A 452 -19.74 11.07 -19.36
N PHE A 453 -18.56 11.28 -18.75
CA PHE A 453 -18.44 11.52 -17.31
C PHE A 453 -19.13 12.81 -16.85
N ALA A 454 -19.08 13.87 -17.66
CA ALA A 454 -19.78 15.13 -17.37
C ALA A 454 -21.31 15.01 -17.51
N GLN A 455 -21.81 14.09 -18.34
CA GLN A 455 -23.24 13.88 -18.60
C GLN A 455 -23.88 12.82 -17.72
N THR A 456 -23.11 12.02 -16.99
CA THR A 456 -23.61 11.28 -15.84
C THR A 456 -23.70 12.21 -14.63
N PRO A 457 -24.84 12.88 -14.35
CA PRO A 457 -25.07 13.35 -13.00
C PRO A 457 -25.02 12.11 -12.10
N SER A 458 -24.46 12.23 -10.91
CA SER A 458 -24.62 11.28 -9.82
C SER A 458 -26.12 10.98 -9.63
N HIS A 459 -26.61 9.94 -10.31
CA HIS A 459 -28.03 9.64 -10.41
C HIS A 459 -28.48 8.99 -9.10
N VAL A 460 -28.96 9.83 -8.20
CA VAL A 460 -29.99 9.46 -7.24
C VAL A 460 -31.22 9.00 -8.06
N ASP A 461 -31.71 7.79 -7.74
CA ASP A 461 -32.99 7.16 -8.15
C ASP A 461 -33.28 7.03 -9.67
N ASN A 462 -33.35 5.84 -10.28
CA ASN A 462 -34.23 4.70 -9.98
C ASN A 462 -33.83 3.46 -10.82
N GLN A 463 -34.08 2.27 -10.26
CA GLN A 463 -34.12 0.94 -10.92
C GLN A 463 -32.79 0.35 -11.43
N SER A 464 -31.96 -0.13 -10.50
CA SER A 464 -31.51 -1.53 -10.49
C SER A 464 -30.96 -1.83 -9.09
N SER A 465 -31.22 -3.03 -8.60
CA SER A 465 -30.88 -3.52 -7.27
C SER A 465 -29.36 -3.62 -7.07
N TYR A 466 -28.74 -2.53 -6.64
CA TYR A 466 -27.46 -2.50 -5.94
C TYR A 466 -27.68 -1.74 -4.62
N PRO A 467 -27.12 -2.18 -3.48
CA PRO A 467 -27.39 -1.56 -2.19
C PRO A 467 -26.87 -0.12 -2.20
N LYS A 468 -27.80 0.84 -2.28
CA LYS A 468 -27.56 2.27 -2.16
C LYS A 468 -27.21 2.60 -0.72
N GLY A 469 -25.99 3.11 -0.55
CA GLY A 469 -25.48 3.61 0.72
C GLY A 469 -23.95 3.65 0.73
N LYS A 470 -23.34 4.43 -0.17
CA LYS A 470 -21.93 4.80 -0.06
C LYS A 470 -21.80 6.25 -0.50
N PHE A 471 -21.45 7.14 0.44
CA PHE A 471 -20.82 8.41 0.11
C PHE A 471 -19.65 8.10 -0.86
N GLY A 472 -19.50 8.88 -1.93
CA GLY A 472 -18.56 8.62 -3.01
C GLY A 472 -17.21 8.14 -2.49
N ASN A 473 -16.78 6.97 -2.96
CA ASN A 473 -15.59 6.30 -2.49
C ASN A 473 -14.38 7.15 -2.92
N LEU A 474 -13.90 8.04 -2.06
CA LEU A 474 -12.86 9.05 -2.31
C LEU A 474 -11.47 8.43 -2.62
N GLY A 475 -11.41 7.14 -2.93
CA GLY A 475 -10.23 6.38 -3.37
C GLY A 475 -10.54 5.40 -4.52
N ASP A 476 -11.69 5.52 -5.18
CA ASP A 476 -11.92 4.80 -6.44
C ASP A 476 -11.19 5.52 -7.58
N TYR A 477 -10.03 4.99 -7.94
CA TYR A 477 -9.19 5.54 -9.01
C TYR A 477 -9.82 5.41 -10.41
N LEU A 478 -10.95 4.70 -10.54
CA LEU A 478 -11.73 4.59 -11.77
C LEU A 478 -12.64 5.82 -12.00
N GLU A 479 -12.86 6.62 -10.97
CA GLU A 479 -13.57 7.89 -11.09
C GLU A 479 -12.64 8.96 -11.65
N LEU A 480 -13.02 9.57 -12.78
CA LEU A 480 -12.22 10.62 -13.43
C LEU A 480 -11.92 11.78 -12.47
N ALA A 481 -12.87 12.12 -11.59
CA ALA A 481 -12.72 13.22 -10.62
C ALA A 481 -11.59 13.01 -9.61
N ASN A 482 -11.18 11.76 -9.39
CA ASN A 482 -10.06 11.40 -8.52
C ASN A 482 -8.73 11.29 -9.29
N ARG A 483 -8.71 11.59 -10.59
CA ARG A 483 -7.56 11.41 -11.49
C ARG A 483 -7.29 12.62 -12.38
N PHE A 484 -8.30 13.48 -12.58
CA PHE A 484 -8.23 14.73 -13.32
C PHE A 484 -9.28 15.72 -12.79
N PRO A 485 -8.93 16.99 -12.52
CA PRO A 485 -9.81 17.91 -11.82
C PRO A 485 -11.06 18.25 -12.63
N GLN A 486 -12.22 18.14 -11.98
CA GLN A 486 -13.54 18.43 -12.59
C GLN A 486 -13.61 19.82 -13.23
N GLN A 487 -12.94 20.80 -12.62
CA GLN A 487 -12.92 22.18 -13.08
C GLN A 487 -12.27 22.36 -14.47
N ALA A 488 -11.43 21.40 -14.91
CA ALA A 488 -10.73 21.46 -16.20
C ALA A 488 -11.37 20.57 -17.27
N TRP A 489 -12.50 19.90 -16.99
CA TRP A 489 -13.08 18.91 -17.90
C TRP A 489 -13.51 19.54 -19.24
N GLU A 490 -14.19 20.69 -19.20
CA GLU A 490 -14.66 21.31 -20.44
C GLU A 490 -13.49 21.85 -21.28
N GLU A 491 -12.51 22.51 -20.65
CA GLU A 491 -11.31 22.99 -21.33
C GLU A 491 -10.51 21.83 -21.93
N ALA A 492 -10.37 20.71 -21.20
CA ALA A 492 -9.71 19.50 -21.69
C ALA A 492 -10.45 18.89 -22.87
N ARG A 493 -11.77 18.77 -22.79
CA ARG A 493 -12.60 18.30 -23.90
C ARG A 493 -12.40 19.17 -25.15
N GLN A 494 -12.44 20.49 -25.01
CA GLN A 494 -12.19 21.41 -26.13
C GLN A 494 -10.76 21.28 -26.68
N PHE A 495 -9.77 21.11 -25.80
CA PHE A 495 -8.37 20.91 -26.19
C PHE A 495 -8.20 19.68 -27.10
N PHE A 496 -8.84 18.56 -26.78
CA PHE A 496 -8.77 17.33 -27.59
C PHE A 496 -9.64 17.36 -28.86
N LEU A 497 -10.70 18.17 -28.91
CA LEU A 497 -11.54 18.34 -30.12
C LEU A 497 -10.91 19.25 -31.18
N LYS A 498 -10.09 20.22 -30.76
CA LYS A 498 -9.42 21.15 -31.68
C LYS A 498 -8.48 20.36 -32.60
N LYS A 499 -8.76 20.34 -33.91
CA LYS A 499 -7.80 19.87 -34.91
C LYS A 499 -6.73 20.93 -35.09
N GLU A 500 -5.47 20.52 -35.01
CA GLU A 500 -4.35 21.39 -35.40
C GLU A 500 -4.48 21.77 -36.88
N LYS A 501 -4.35 23.06 -37.19
CA LYS A 501 -4.17 23.49 -38.58
C LYS A 501 -2.75 23.11 -38.97
N LYS A 502 -2.64 22.12 -39.87
CA LYS A 502 -1.37 21.68 -40.46
C LYS A 502 -0.61 22.81 -41.12
#